data_AF-A0AAV5JN26-F1
#
_entry.id   AF-A0AAV5JN26-F1
#
_cell.length_a   1.000
_cell.length_b   1.000
_cell.length_c   1.000
_cell.angle_alpha   90.00
_cell.angle_beta   90.00
_cell.angle_gamma   90.00
#
_symmetry.space_group_name_H-M   'P 1'
#
loop_
_entity.id
_entity.type
_entity.pdbx_description
1 polymer ?
#
loop_
_entity_poly.entity_id
_entity_poly.type
_entity_poly.pdbx_seq_one_letter_code
_entity_poly.pdbx_strand_id
1 'polypeptide(L)'
;MPISSFSLLRYRAPSISVALLRHVSPARHLLTLAAKRPTPSPNQTNVSRKLQPNKNLLRAKQNLKEYSSLAPVLSPHETPPLSESQAIGTVAAAQANFMRVIVQNGLDEGSSRAGIELLCVVRALLKKIKRRVMVGDRVVVGSIDWVDRRGMIENVFQRSSEILDPPMANVDHLVVLFSMEQPKLEPFMLTRFLVEAESTGIPLTLALNKVELVDEEVGTLVL
;
A
#
# COMPACT_ATOMS: atom_id res chain seq x y z
N MET A 1 54.55 -18.24 16.06
CA MET A 1 53.67 -19.41 15.84
C MET A 1 52.79 -19.58 17.08
N PRO A 2 51.51 -19.97 16.98
CA PRO A 2 50.80 -20.42 15.79
C PRO A 2 49.72 -19.45 15.27
N ILE A 3 49.27 -19.79 14.08
CA ILE A 3 48.24 -19.18 13.23
C ILE A 3 46.89 -19.77 13.64
N SER A 4 45.81 -19.00 13.59
CA SER A 4 44.47 -19.53 13.34
C SER A 4 43.74 -18.62 12.36
N SER A 5 43.13 -19.27 11.37
CA SER A 5 42.56 -18.70 10.16
C SER A 5 41.12 -19.17 10.00
N PHE A 6 40.37 -18.44 9.16
CA PHE A 6 39.06 -18.75 8.56
C PHE A 6 37.84 -18.58 9.50
N SER A 7 36.70 -18.04 9.07
CA SER A 7 36.00 -18.30 7.82
C SER A 7 35.06 -17.17 7.38
N LEU A 8 34.96 -16.99 6.06
CA LEU A 8 33.86 -16.35 5.36
C LEU A 8 32.55 -17.13 5.59
N LEU A 9 31.47 -16.45 5.96
CA LEU A 9 30.11 -16.97 5.75
C LEU A 9 29.32 -16.01 4.88
N ARG A 10 29.13 -16.44 3.62
CA ARG A 10 27.98 -16.08 2.80
C ARG A 10 26.75 -16.76 3.40
N TYR A 11 25.70 -16.02 3.71
CA TYR A 11 24.39 -16.61 3.97
C TYR A 11 23.43 -16.31 2.81
N ARG A 12 22.99 -17.39 2.18
CA ARG A 12 21.98 -17.47 1.13
C ARG A 12 20.81 -18.22 1.76
N ALA A 13 19.68 -17.57 1.99
CA ALA A 13 18.49 -18.24 2.49
C ALA A 13 17.72 -18.93 1.33
N PRO A 14 17.17 -20.14 1.54
CA PRO A 14 16.47 -20.91 0.52
C PRO A 14 14.97 -20.61 0.46
N SER A 15 14.41 -20.81 -0.73
CA SER A 15 12.99 -20.91 -1.04
C SER A 15 12.33 -22.10 -0.33
N ILE A 16 11.26 -21.87 0.44
CA ILE A 16 10.38 -22.93 0.93
C ILE A 16 9.03 -22.80 0.21
N SER A 17 8.81 -23.72 -0.71
CA SER A 17 7.52 -24.01 -1.34
C SER A 17 6.79 -25.04 -0.48
N VAL A 18 5.57 -24.74 -0.02
CA VAL A 18 4.65 -25.75 0.51
C VAL A 18 3.33 -25.61 -0.23
N ALA A 19 3.07 -26.60 -1.09
CA ALA A 19 1.85 -26.73 -1.86
C ALA A 19 1.24 -28.12 -1.57
N LEU A 20 0.05 -28.10 -0.96
CA LEU A 20 -1.06 -29.09 -1.03
C LEU A 20 -0.78 -30.53 -0.54
N LEU A 21 -1.72 -31.34 -0.04
CA LEU A 21 -3.17 -31.44 -0.19
C LEU A 21 -3.65 -32.47 0.86
N ARG A 22 -4.87 -32.35 1.41
CA ARG A 22 -5.87 -33.45 1.47
C ARG A 22 -7.17 -33.04 2.16
N HIS A 23 -8.20 -32.96 1.32
CA HIS A 23 -9.62 -33.20 1.59
C HIS A 23 -9.90 -34.26 2.68
N VAL A 24 -10.78 -33.96 3.64
CA VAL A 24 -11.90 -34.85 4.07
C VAL A 24 -13.05 -34.00 4.66
N SER A 25 -14.23 -34.17 4.07
CA SER A 25 -15.58 -34.04 4.66
C SER A 25 -16.35 -35.27 4.11
N PRO A 26 -17.43 -35.82 4.70
CA PRO A 26 -18.44 -35.17 5.56
C PRO A 26 -18.94 -36.03 6.75
N ALA A 27 -19.69 -35.47 7.70
CA ALA A 27 -20.75 -36.21 8.42
C ALA A 27 -21.74 -35.26 9.10
N ARG A 28 -23.01 -35.44 8.72
CA ARG A 28 -24.19 -34.82 9.32
C ARG A 28 -24.53 -35.54 10.62
N HIS A 29 -24.79 -34.80 11.71
CA HIS A 29 -25.69 -35.29 12.75
C HIS A 29 -26.60 -34.16 13.25
N LEU A 30 -27.89 -34.39 12.97
CA LEU A 30 -29.06 -33.70 13.51
C LEU A 30 -29.15 -33.92 15.01
N LEU A 31 -29.36 -32.85 15.78
CA LEU A 31 -29.99 -32.92 17.10
C LEU A 31 -31.14 -31.92 17.16
N THR A 32 -32.34 -32.48 17.14
CA THR A 32 -33.64 -31.86 17.38
C THR A 32 -33.90 -31.73 18.88
N LEU A 33 -34.20 -30.53 19.36
CA LEU A 33 -34.82 -30.32 20.69
C LEU A 33 -36.00 -29.35 20.57
N ALA A 34 -37.20 -29.95 20.57
CA ALA A 34 -38.49 -29.36 20.93
C ALA A 34 -38.60 -29.32 22.48
N ALA A 35 -39.41 -28.55 23.21
CA ALA A 35 -40.38 -27.48 23.00
C ALA A 35 -40.68 -26.88 24.39
N LYS A 36 -41.05 -25.60 24.50
CA LYS A 36 -42.21 -25.15 25.32
C LYS A 36 -42.56 -23.68 25.07
N ARG A 37 -43.79 -23.45 24.60
CA ARG A 37 -44.45 -22.13 24.54
C ARG A 37 -45.11 -21.82 25.88
N PRO A 38 -45.29 -20.53 26.21
CA PRO A 38 -46.54 -20.04 26.79
C PRO A 38 -47.25 -19.07 25.83
N THR A 39 -48.58 -19.13 25.82
CA THR A 39 -49.52 -18.26 25.07
C THR A 39 -50.04 -17.12 25.98
N PRO A 40 -50.95 -16.20 25.56
CA PRO A 40 -50.61 -14.78 25.36
C PRO A 40 -51.45 -13.80 26.23
N SER A 41 -51.09 -12.52 26.26
CA SER A 41 -52.01 -11.43 26.60
C SER A 41 -51.69 -10.15 25.79
N PRO A 42 -52.70 -9.29 25.51
CA PRO A 42 -52.69 -8.44 24.32
C PRO A 42 -52.29 -6.99 24.60
N ASN A 43 -52.12 -6.24 23.50
CA ASN A 43 -51.95 -4.79 23.38
C ASN A 43 -50.52 -4.25 23.43
N GLN A 44 -49.94 -4.07 22.24
CA GLN A 44 -49.53 -2.75 21.77
C GLN A 44 -49.28 -2.79 20.25
N THR A 45 -50.01 -1.96 19.53
CA THR A 45 -49.85 -1.67 18.11
C THR A 45 -48.45 -1.17 17.82
N ASN A 46 -47.64 -1.93 17.08
CA ASN A 46 -46.45 -1.41 16.44
C ASN A 46 -46.36 -1.86 14.99
N VAL A 47 -46.35 -0.85 14.12
CA VAL A 47 -46.43 -0.88 12.68
C VAL A 47 -45.22 -1.63 12.11
N SER A 48 -45.46 -2.80 11.51
CA SER A 48 -44.47 -3.49 10.69
C SER A 48 -44.26 -2.70 9.38
N ARG A 49 -43.29 -1.78 9.39
CA ARG A 49 -42.75 -1.21 8.15
C ARG A 49 -41.87 -2.26 7.48
N LYS A 50 -42.49 -3.05 6.62
CA LYS A 50 -41.80 -3.89 5.62
C LYS A 50 -40.84 -2.99 4.83
N LEU A 51 -39.54 -3.12 5.06
CA LEU A 51 -38.51 -2.38 4.34
C LEU A 51 -38.50 -2.86 2.89
N GLN A 52 -39.23 -2.17 2.03
CA GLN A 52 -39.21 -2.39 0.59
C GLN A 52 -37.78 -2.15 0.08
N PRO A 53 -37.20 -3.04 -0.76
CA PRO A 53 -35.86 -2.85 -1.29
C PRO A 53 -35.86 -1.58 -2.13
N ASN A 54 -35.20 -0.56 -1.61
CA ASN A 54 -35.24 0.77 -2.19
C ASN A 54 -34.59 0.71 -3.58
N LYS A 55 -35.37 0.88 -4.66
CA LYS A 55 -34.89 0.79 -6.06
C LYS A 55 -33.72 1.75 -6.33
N ASN A 56 -33.63 2.83 -5.56
CA ASN A 56 -32.53 3.80 -5.58
C ASN A 56 -31.20 3.20 -5.08
N LEU A 57 -31.25 2.22 -4.17
CA LEU A 57 -30.07 1.55 -3.63
C LEU A 57 -29.50 0.53 -4.63
N LEU A 58 -30.36 -0.12 -5.41
CA LEU A 58 -29.94 -0.96 -6.53
C LEU A 58 -29.33 -0.13 -7.65
N ARG A 59 -29.92 1.02 -8.00
CA ARG A 59 -29.34 1.97 -8.96
C ARG A 59 -28.00 2.53 -8.49
N ALA A 60 -27.85 2.86 -7.21
CA ALA A 60 -26.57 3.31 -6.66
C ALA A 60 -25.49 2.22 -6.69
N LYS A 61 -25.86 0.96 -6.39
CA LYS A 61 -24.96 -0.20 -6.53
C LYS A 61 -24.59 -0.49 -7.99
N GLN A 62 -25.54 -0.36 -8.92
CA GLN A 62 -25.29 -0.51 -10.37
C GLN A 62 -24.36 0.59 -10.89
N ASN A 63 -24.62 1.84 -10.53
CA ASN A 63 -23.72 2.96 -10.84
C ASN A 63 -22.32 2.75 -10.26
N LEU A 64 -22.19 2.34 -8.99
CA LEU A 64 -20.88 2.07 -8.39
C LEU A 64 -20.14 0.93 -9.10
N LYS A 65 -20.87 -0.12 -9.52
CA LYS A 65 -20.31 -1.24 -10.29
C LYS A 65 -19.88 -0.79 -11.70
N GLU A 66 -20.66 0.08 -12.35
CA GLU A 66 -20.30 0.71 -13.63
C GLU A 66 -19.06 1.60 -13.50
N TYR A 67 -18.98 2.45 -12.47
CA TYR A 67 -17.79 3.27 -12.22
C TYR A 67 -16.55 2.45 -11.87
N SER A 68 -16.72 1.34 -11.13
CA SER A 68 -15.64 0.40 -10.83
C SER A 68 -15.15 -0.34 -12.08
N SER A 69 -16.01 -0.60 -13.06
CA SER A 69 -15.61 -1.17 -14.36
C SER A 69 -15.00 -0.16 -15.33
N LEU A 70 -15.19 1.15 -15.10
CA LEU A 70 -14.68 2.23 -15.95
C LEU A 70 -13.27 2.72 -15.54
N ALA A 71 -12.85 2.44 -14.31
CA ALA A 71 -11.47 2.68 -13.84
C ALA A 71 -10.94 1.40 -13.20
N PRO A 72 -10.70 0.33 -14.00
CA PRO A 72 -10.08 -0.89 -13.49
C PRO A 72 -8.73 -0.54 -12.87
N VAL A 73 -8.43 -1.11 -11.70
CA VAL A 73 -7.09 -1.06 -11.13
C VAL A 73 -6.17 -1.74 -12.13
N LEU A 74 -5.28 -0.96 -12.73
CA LEU A 74 -4.33 -1.48 -13.73
C LEU A 74 -3.35 -2.42 -13.03
N SER A 75 -3.10 -3.58 -13.62
CA SER A 75 -2.12 -4.51 -13.05
C SER A 75 -0.70 -3.92 -13.16
N PRO A 76 0.24 -4.32 -12.29
CA PRO A 76 1.58 -3.72 -12.25
C PRO A 76 2.37 -3.82 -13.57
N HIS A 77 2.06 -4.82 -14.40
CA HIS A 77 2.76 -5.11 -15.65
C HIS A 77 1.96 -4.78 -16.93
N GLU A 78 0.73 -4.29 -16.80
CA GLU A 78 -0.02 -3.81 -17.96
C GLU A 78 0.54 -2.47 -18.42
N THR A 79 1.08 -2.42 -19.63
CA THR A 79 1.23 -1.18 -20.39
C THR A 79 -0.03 -0.99 -21.23
N PRO A 80 -1.01 -0.18 -20.79
CA PRO A 80 -2.15 0.14 -21.64
C PRO A 80 -1.65 0.81 -22.94
N PRO A 81 -2.37 0.68 -24.06
CA PRO A 81 -2.05 1.44 -25.28
C PRO A 81 -2.19 2.93 -24.96
N LEU A 82 -1.07 3.64 -24.89
CA LEU A 82 -1.03 5.07 -24.57
C LEU A 82 -1.15 5.88 -25.87
N SER A 83 -1.97 6.92 -25.85
CA SER A 83 -1.96 7.96 -26.89
C SER A 83 -0.75 8.89 -26.73
N GLU A 84 -0.46 9.72 -27.73
CA GLU A 84 0.61 10.73 -27.68
C GLU A 84 0.46 11.75 -26.53
N SER A 85 -0.76 11.91 -26.00
CA SER A 85 -1.09 12.79 -24.89
C SER A 85 -1.27 12.06 -23.56
N GLN A 86 -0.90 10.79 -23.50
CA GLN A 86 -0.91 9.97 -22.30
C GLN A 86 0.50 9.48 -21.97
N ALA A 87 0.79 9.39 -20.69
CA ALA A 87 2.05 8.87 -20.20
C ALA A 87 1.87 8.17 -18.85
N ILE A 88 2.80 7.27 -18.54
CA ILE A 88 2.89 6.68 -17.22
C ILE A 88 3.89 7.49 -16.41
N GLY A 89 3.51 7.84 -15.18
CA GLY A 89 4.38 8.55 -14.27
C GLY A 89 4.24 8.07 -12.84
N THR A 90 5.11 8.60 -11.99
CA THR A 90 5.09 8.36 -10.54
C THR A 90 4.75 9.65 -9.83
N VAL A 91 3.80 9.60 -8.90
CA VAL A 91 3.44 10.76 -8.07
C VAL A 91 4.60 11.05 -7.11
N ALA A 92 5.32 12.14 -7.35
CA ALA A 92 6.47 12.55 -6.55
C ALA A 92 6.06 13.33 -5.29
N ALA A 93 5.00 14.13 -5.39
CA ALA A 93 4.50 14.91 -4.26
C ALA A 93 3.00 15.22 -4.39
N ALA A 94 2.34 15.32 -3.24
CA ALA A 94 0.96 15.77 -3.14
C ALA A 94 0.90 17.19 -2.58
N GLN A 95 0.16 18.08 -3.25
CA GLN A 95 -0.16 19.42 -2.77
C GLN A 95 -1.68 19.59 -2.74
N ALA A 96 -2.18 20.67 -2.12
CA ALA A 96 -3.61 20.84 -1.85
C ALA A 96 -4.50 20.70 -3.11
N ASN A 97 -4.08 21.30 -4.23
CA ASN A 97 -4.90 21.38 -5.44
C ASN A 97 -4.39 20.52 -6.61
N PHE A 98 -3.14 20.07 -6.55
CA PHE A 98 -2.49 19.34 -7.63
C PHE A 98 -1.42 18.39 -7.08
N MET A 99 -1.00 17.45 -7.91
CA MET A 99 0.04 16.48 -7.64
C MET A 99 1.18 16.67 -8.63
N ARG A 100 2.42 16.53 -8.16
CA ARG A 100 3.60 16.54 -9.03
C ARG A 100 3.85 15.12 -9.48
N VAL A 101 3.85 14.89 -10.79
CA VAL A 101 4.04 13.57 -11.38
C VAL A 101 5.29 13.59 -12.25
N ILE A 102 6.21 12.67 -12.00
CA ILE A 102 7.43 12.51 -12.81
C ILE A 102 7.15 11.45 -13.87
N VAL A 103 7.25 11.86 -15.13
CA VAL A 103 7.15 10.97 -16.30
C VAL A 103 8.55 10.69 -16.82
N GLN A 104 8.91 9.42 -16.97
CA GLN A 104 10.16 9.04 -17.61
C GLN A 104 9.98 9.15 -19.12
N ASN A 105 10.74 10.04 -19.76
CA ASN A 105 10.80 10.07 -21.22
C ASN A 105 11.85 9.06 -21.67
N GLY A 106 11.49 8.10 -22.52
CA GLY A 106 12.36 7.00 -22.93
C GLY A 106 13.47 7.39 -23.92
N LEU A 107 13.96 8.64 -23.90
CA LEU A 107 14.76 9.20 -24.99
C LEU A 107 16.21 9.60 -24.63
N ASP A 108 16.66 9.52 -23.38
CA ASP A 108 18.03 9.94 -23.03
C ASP A 108 18.79 8.94 -22.13
N GLU A 109 19.49 8.01 -22.77
CA GLU A 109 20.45 7.06 -22.14
C GLU A 109 21.79 7.71 -21.73
N GLY A 110 21.89 9.04 -21.65
CA GLY A 110 23.18 9.75 -21.66
C GLY A 110 23.54 10.63 -20.46
N SER A 111 22.59 11.31 -19.82
CA SER A 111 22.93 12.26 -18.75
C SER A 111 21.69 12.65 -17.94
N SER A 112 21.69 12.31 -16.65
CA SER A 112 20.64 12.59 -15.67
C SER A 112 19.33 11.84 -15.93
N ARG A 113 18.97 10.90 -15.04
CA ARG A 113 17.63 10.28 -14.94
C ARG A 113 16.56 11.31 -14.50
N ALA A 114 16.55 12.49 -15.10
CA ALA A 114 15.62 13.56 -14.78
C ALA A 114 14.37 13.35 -15.64
N GLY A 115 13.35 12.72 -15.05
CA GLY A 115 12.02 12.66 -15.67
C GLY A 115 11.40 14.06 -15.79
N ILE A 116 10.42 14.20 -16.68
CA ILE A 116 9.67 15.44 -16.85
C ILE A 116 8.66 15.54 -15.71
N GLU A 117 8.73 16.64 -14.93
CA GLU A 117 7.76 16.92 -13.87
C GLU A 117 6.52 17.62 -14.45
N LEU A 118 5.36 17.02 -14.23
CA LEU A 118 4.05 17.54 -14.62
C LEU A 118 3.23 17.92 -13.38
N LEU A 119 2.49 19.03 -13.48
CA LEU A 119 1.48 19.43 -12.50
C LEU A 119 0.13 18.84 -12.89
N CYS A 120 -0.29 17.82 -12.14
CA CYS A 120 -1.46 17.03 -12.47
C CYS A 120 -2.62 17.23 -11.49
N VAL A 121 -3.84 17.35 -12.01
CA VAL A 121 -5.06 17.32 -11.19
C VAL A 121 -5.59 15.89 -11.16
N VAL A 122 -6.22 15.49 -10.05
CA VAL A 122 -6.85 14.17 -9.94
C VAL A 122 -8.22 14.19 -10.62
N ARG A 123 -8.47 13.27 -11.55
CA ARG A 123 -9.76 13.13 -12.23
C ARG A 123 -10.88 12.95 -11.21
N ALA A 124 -11.97 13.71 -11.38
CA ALA A 124 -13.10 13.71 -10.44
C ALA A 124 -13.71 12.31 -10.24
N LEU A 125 -13.64 11.44 -11.25
CA LEU A 125 -14.09 10.06 -11.15
C LEU A 125 -13.35 9.28 -10.05
N LEU A 126 -12.03 9.42 -9.94
CA LEU A 126 -11.22 8.75 -8.91
C LEU A 126 -11.68 9.15 -7.50
N LYS A 127 -12.05 10.42 -7.31
CA LYS A 127 -12.62 10.93 -6.05
C LYS A 127 -13.99 10.29 -5.77
N LYS A 128 -14.86 10.18 -6.78
CA LYS A 128 -16.20 9.57 -6.65
C LYS A 128 -16.14 8.09 -6.26
N ILE A 129 -15.20 7.33 -6.85
CA ILE A 129 -15.00 5.92 -6.50
C ILE A 129 -14.14 5.72 -5.24
N LYS A 130 -13.77 6.81 -4.54
CA LYS A 130 -12.90 6.80 -3.36
C LYS A 130 -11.52 6.16 -3.59
N ARG A 131 -11.02 6.20 -4.82
CA ARG A 131 -9.64 5.80 -5.14
C ARG A 131 -8.72 6.97 -4.79
N ARG A 132 -8.14 6.93 -3.59
CA ARG A 132 -7.15 7.91 -3.12
C ARG A 132 -5.88 7.79 -3.95
N VAL A 133 -5.33 8.91 -4.42
CA VAL A 133 -3.99 8.99 -5.03
C VAL A 133 -3.01 9.44 -3.95
N MET A 134 -1.85 8.81 -3.85
CA MET A 134 -0.83 9.05 -2.82
C MET A 134 0.54 9.24 -3.46
N VAL A 135 1.49 9.75 -2.69
CA VAL A 135 2.89 9.84 -3.14
C VAL A 135 3.43 8.42 -3.34
N GLY A 136 4.22 8.22 -4.39
CA GLY A 136 4.73 6.92 -4.83
C GLY A 136 3.75 6.12 -5.68
N ASP A 137 2.48 6.53 -5.82
CA ASP A 137 1.55 5.86 -6.74
C ASP A 137 2.07 5.97 -8.18
N ARG A 138 2.13 4.83 -8.87
CA ARG A 138 2.26 4.78 -10.33
C ARG A 138 0.89 5.12 -10.93
N VAL A 139 0.87 6.03 -11.89
CA VAL A 139 -0.37 6.60 -12.44
C VAL A 139 -0.33 6.68 -13.96
N VAL A 140 -1.50 6.63 -14.57
CA VAL A 140 -1.70 7.06 -15.96
C VAL A 140 -2.09 8.53 -15.94
N VAL A 141 -1.27 9.35 -16.58
CA VAL A 141 -1.55 10.75 -16.84
C VAL A 141 -2.08 10.85 -18.26
N GLY A 142 -3.17 11.58 -18.44
CA GLY A 142 -3.72 11.91 -19.75
C GLY A 142 -3.99 13.40 -19.89
N SER A 143 -4.42 13.80 -21.09
CA SER A 143 -4.60 15.21 -21.46
C SER A 143 -3.33 16.04 -21.15
N ILE A 144 -2.16 15.48 -21.46
CA ILE A 144 -0.88 16.12 -21.15
C ILE A 144 -0.65 17.30 -22.07
N ASP A 145 -0.41 18.46 -21.47
CA ASP A 145 0.18 19.62 -22.13
C ASP A 145 1.67 19.62 -21.82
N TRP A 146 2.48 19.24 -22.81
CA TRP A 146 3.92 19.17 -22.70
C TRP A 146 4.59 20.55 -22.65
N VAL A 147 3.94 21.60 -23.16
CA VAL A 147 4.46 22.98 -23.14
C VAL A 147 4.27 23.58 -21.76
N ASP A 148 3.05 23.49 -21.22
CA ASP A 148 2.71 24.04 -19.91
C ASP A 148 3.04 23.10 -18.74
N ARG A 149 3.48 21.87 -19.03
CA ARG A 149 3.75 20.79 -18.08
C ARG A 149 2.57 20.50 -17.16
N ARG A 150 1.39 20.35 -17.75
CA ARG A 150 0.13 20.07 -17.03
C ARG A 150 -0.48 18.75 -17.49
N GLY A 151 -1.27 18.13 -16.63
CA GLY A 151 -2.00 16.91 -16.98
C GLY A 151 -3.13 16.56 -16.03
N MET A 152 -3.77 15.43 -16.29
CA MET A 152 -4.82 14.87 -15.46
C MET A 152 -4.44 13.44 -15.09
N ILE A 153 -4.51 13.10 -13.80
CA ILE A 153 -4.37 11.71 -13.34
C ILE A 153 -5.67 10.99 -13.67
N GLU A 154 -5.64 10.13 -14.68
CA GLU A 154 -6.80 9.40 -15.18
C GLU A 154 -7.05 8.11 -14.40
N ASN A 155 -5.98 7.40 -14.06
CA ASN A 155 -6.04 6.14 -13.33
C ASN A 155 -4.79 5.89 -12.48
N VAL A 156 -4.90 4.97 -11.52
CA VAL A 156 -3.83 4.58 -10.61
C VAL A 156 -3.63 3.07 -10.70
N PHE A 157 -2.38 2.63 -10.80
CA PHE A 157 -2.03 1.21 -10.82
C PHE A 157 -2.26 0.54 -9.47
N GLN A 158 -2.25 -0.80 -9.45
CA GLN A 158 -2.22 -1.57 -8.22
C GLN A 158 -0.96 -1.28 -7.42
N ARG A 159 -1.11 -1.13 -6.09
CA ARG A 159 0.02 -0.88 -5.18
C ARG A 159 0.72 -2.18 -4.81
N SER A 160 2.04 -2.14 -4.68
CA SER A 160 2.81 -3.21 -4.04
C SER A 160 2.79 -3.08 -2.51
N SER A 161 2.83 -1.85 -1.99
CA SER A 161 2.77 -1.54 -0.56
C SER A 161 2.03 -0.22 -0.31
N GLU A 162 1.54 -0.03 0.91
CA GLU A 162 0.83 1.20 1.35
C GLU A 162 1.16 1.51 2.81
N ILE A 163 1.58 2.75 3.07
CA ILE A 163 1.76 3.34 4.40
C ILE A 163 0.65 4.39 4.57
N LEU A 164 -0.05 4.34 5.70
CA LEU A 164 -1.19 5.21 5.96
C LEU A 164 -0.78 6.60 6.44
N ASP A 165 0.28 6.66 7.25
CA ASP A 165 0.76 7.90 7.86
C ASP A 165 2.31 7.94 7.89
N PRO A 166 2.95 8.84 7.10
CA PRO A 166 2.35 9.64 6.05
C PRO A 166 1.82 8.77 4.89
N PRO A 167 0.84 9.25 4.09
CA PRO A 167 0.26 8.48 3.00
C PRO A 167 1.25 8.27 1.85
N MET A 168 1.83 7.07 1.77
CA MET A 168 2.82 6.66 0.77
C MET A 168 2.44 5.31 0.16
N ALA A 169 2.73 5.13 -1.13
CA ALA A 169 2.54 3.87 -1.84
C ALA A 169 3.86 3.39 -2.46
N ASN A 170 3.93 2.09 -2.73
CA ASN A 170 5.04 1.47 -3.47
C ASN A 170 6.41 1.78 -2.85
N VAL A 171 6.46 1.72 -1.52
CA VAL A 171 7.69 1.76 -0.75
C VAL A 171 8.32 0.37 -0.80
N ASP A 172 9.54 0.30 -1.30
CA ASP A 172 10.27 -0.96 -1.46
C ASP A 172 11.05 -1.34 -0.20
N HIS A 173 11.49 -0.36 0.58
CA HIS A 173 12.37 -0.58 1.73
C HIS A 173 12.23 0.54 2.77
N LEU A 174 12.21 0.17 4.05
CA LEU A 174 12.21 1.09 5.19
C LEU A 174 13.61 1.19 5.79
N VAL A 175 14.07 2.40 6.08
CA VAL A 175 15.30 2.63 6.84
C VAL A 175 14.93 3.25 8.18
N VAL A 176 15.14 2.51 9.25
CA VAL A 176 14.91 2.98 10.62
C VAL A 176 16.25 3.48 11.15
N LEU A 177 16.38 4.80 11.31
CA LEU A 177 17.62 5.45 11.71
C LEU A 177 17.57 5.87 13.18
N PHE A 178 18.52 5.37 13.97
CA PHE A 178 18.74 5.82 15.35
C PHE A 178 20.15 6.37 15.51
N SER A 179 20.32 7.31 16.44
CA SER A 179 21.65 7.76 16.88
C SER A 179 22.12 6.88 18.04
N MET A 180 23.39 6.51 18.03
CA MET A 180 24.04 5.84 19.15
C MET A 180 24.23 6.79 20.33
N GLU A 181 24.64 8.04 20.02
CA GLU A 181 24.87 9.10 20.99
C GLU A 181 24.32 10.44 20.45
N GLN A 182 23.91 11.35 21.34
CA GLN A 182 23.29 12.65 20.99
C GLN A 182 22.11 12.59 19.98
N PRO A 183 20.91 12.09 20.35
CA PRO A 183 20.58 11.55 21.67
C PRO A 183 21.05 10.10 21.82
N LYS A 184 21.29 9.69 23.06
CA LYS A 184 21.60 8.30 23.41
C LYS A 184 20.48 7.37 22.99
N LEU A 185 20.84 6.21 22.46
CA LEU A 185 19.88 5.17 22.06
C LEU A 185 19.04 4.73 23.26
N GLU A 186 17.72 4.81 23.12
CA GLU A 186 16.76 4.33 24.12
C GLU A 186 16.11 3.03 23.59
N PRO A 187 16.34 1.86 24.25
CA PRO A 187 15.90 0.57 23.75
C PRO A 187 14.39 0.43 23.56
N PHE A 188 13.56 1.01 24.45
CA PHE A 188 12.11 0.88 24.36
C PHE A 188 11.55 1.60 23.13
N MET A 189 12.06 2.80 22.82
CA MET A 189 11.76 3.54 21.62
C MET A 189 12.20 2.77 20.38
N LEU A 190 13.44 2.25 20.36
CA LEU A 190 13.91 1.40 19.26
C LEU A 190 12.95 0.23 19.00
N THR A 191 12.61 -0.55 20.03
CA THR A 191 11.69 -1.68 19.91
C THR A 191 10.33 -1.24 19.38
N ARG A 192 9.77 -0.13 19.88
CA ARG A 192 8.49 0.39 19.39
C ARG A 192 8.53 0.71 17.90
N PHE A 193 9.58 1.38 17.41
CA PHE A 193 9.73 1.69 16.00
C PHE A 193 9.92 0.44 15.14
N LEU A 194 10.69 -0.55 15.61
CA LEU A 194 10.87 -1.81 14.90
C LEU A 194 9.57 -2.61 14.79
N VAL A 195 8.78 -2.70 15.86
CA VAL A 195 7.48 -3.37 15.84
C VAL A 195 6.52 -2.68 14.87
N GLU A 196 6.47 -1.35 14.87
CA GLU A 196 5.66 -0.58 13.93
C GLU A 196 6.10 -0.82 12.48
N ALA A 197 7.41 -0.75 12.21
CA ALA A 197 7.98 -0.93 10.88
C ALA A 197 7.74 -2.36 10.35
N GLU A 198 8.00 -3.39 11.15
CA GLU A 198 7.71 -4.80 10.80
C GLU A 198 6.22 -5.03 10.51
N SER A 199 5.33 -4.36 11.24
CA SER A 199 3.88 -4.49 11.03
C SER A 199 3.41 -4.06 9.63
N THR A 200 4.22 -3.24 8.93
CA THR A 200 3.93 -2.83 7.54
C THR A 200 4.18 -3.93 6.52
N GLY A 201 4.97 -4.95 6.87
CA GLY A 201 5.39 -6.02 5.96
C GLY A 201 6.37 -5.58 4.87
N ILE A 202 6.88 -4.34 4.92
CA ILE A 202 7.90 -3.83 4.01
C ILE A 202 9.29 -4.21 4.55
N PRO A 203 10.22 -4.69 3.71
CA PRO A 203 11.60 -4.95 4.13
C PRO A 203 12.22 -3.74 4.84
N LEU A 204 12.89 -3.97 5.97
CA LEU A 204 13.48 -2.88 6.76
C LEU A 204 14.98 -3.07 6.99
N THR A 205 15.68 -1.96 7.23
CA THR A 205 17.06 -1.94 7.73
C THR A 205 17.17 -0.98 8.89
N LEU A 206 17.68 -1.48 10.02
CA LEU A 206 18.09 -0.67 11.14
C LEU A 206 19.46 -0.06 10.85
N ALA A 207 19.56 1.26 10.91
CA ALA A 207 20.80 2.01 10.76
C ALA A 207 21.11 2.75 12.07
N LEU A 208 22.32 2.54 12.58
CA LEU A 208 22.84 3.23 13.78
C LEU A 208 23.86 4.27 13.33
N ASN A 209 23.54 5.55 13.55
CA ASN A 209 24.38 6.70 13.23
C ASN A 209 25.13 7.20 14.46
N LYS A 210 26.14 8.05 14.26
CA LYS A 210 26.94 8.67 15.32
C LYS A 210 27.76 7.69 16.16
N VAL A 211 28.20 6.61 15.54
CA VAL A 211 29.05 5.58 16.17
C VAL A 211 30.40 6.16 16.62
N GLU A 212 30.86 7.23 15.97
CA GLU A 212 32.10 7.95 16.29
C GLU A 212 32.05 8.69 17.63
N LEU A 213 30.87 8.86 18.22
CA LEU A 213 30.67 9.50 19.52
C LEU A 213 30.62 8.50 20.68
N VAL A 214 30.76 7.19 20.40
CA VAL A 214 30.67 6.11 21.38
C VAL A 214 32.07 5.71 21.83
N ASP A 215 32.31 5.64 23.14
CA ASP A 215 33.57 5.14 23.70
C ASP A 215 33.77 3.65 23.36
N GLU A 216 35.01 3.24 23.07
CA GLU A 216 35.34 1.91 22.52
C GLU A 216 34.87 0.72 23.38
N GLU A 217 34.61 0.93 24.68
CA GLU A 217 34.13 -0.11 25.59
C GLU A 217 32.69 -0.58 25.31
N VAL A 218 31.88 0.21 24.60
CA VAL A 218 30.45 -0.06 24.34
C VAL A 218 30.19 -0.56 22.90
N GLY A 219 31.22 -0.59 22.04
CA GLY A 219 31.11 -0.92 20.61
C GLY A 219 30.64 -2.34 20.28
N THR A 220 30.45 -3.21 21.26
CA THR A 220 29.89 -4.56 21.07
C THR A 220 28.36 -4.53 21.23
N LEU A 221 27.66 -3.75 20.41
CA LEU A 221 26.24 -4.01 20.16
C LEU A 221 26.16 -5.06 19.07
N VAL A 222 26.07 -6.33 19.50
CA VAL A 222 25.68 -7.43 18.62
C VAL A 222 24.22 -7.20 18.24
N LEU A 223 24.00 -6.90 16.96
CA LEU A 223 22.71 -7.04 16.26
C LEU A 223 22.81 -8.25 15.33
#